data_AF-A0A3B0AFF6-F1
#
_entry.id   AF-A0A3B0AFF6-F1
#
_cell.length_a   1.000
_cell.length_b   1.000
_cell.length_c   1.000
_cell.angle_alpha   90.00
_cell.angle_beta   90.00
_cell.angle_gamma   90.00
#
_symmetry.space_group_name_H-M   'P 1'
#
loop_
_entity.id
_entity.type
_entity.pdbx_description
1 polymer ?
#
loop_
_entity_poly.entity_id
_entity_poly.type
_entity_poly.pdbx_seq_one_letter_code
_entity_poly.pdbx_strand_id
1 'polypeptide(L)'
;MTAPRWIIHLPTTLTSRDGVIILAVALRDSLGHVTAIDFGETTLSEEDRQFLRTRVWCDARLDGDGRCRRRDEHDGPCGPTEDGPTR
;
A
#
# COMPACT_ATOMS: atom_id res chain seq x y z
N MET A 1 13.61 7.91 22.49
CA MET A 1 12.70 6.75 22.36
C MET A 1 11.65 7.11 21.32
N THR A 2 11.52 6.33 20.25
CA THR A 2 10.42 6.52 19.30
C THR A 2 9.11 6.14 19.99
N ALA A 3 8.08 6.98 19.87
CA ALA A 3 6.76 6.69 20.43
C ALA A 3 6.20 5.39 19.81
N PRO A 4 5.49 4.55 20.59
CA PRO A 4 4.88 3.34 20.04
C PRO A 4 3.84 3.70 18.96
N ARG A 5 3.82 2.91 17.87
CA ARG A 5 2.83 3.01 16.80
C ARG A 5 1.92 1.78 16.84
N TRP A 6 0.63 1.99 16.63
CA TRP A 6 -0.39 0.93 16.67
C TRP A 6 -0.87 0.60 15.24
N ILE A 7 -1.26 -0.66 15.02
CA ILE A 7 -1.74 -1.17 13.73
C ILE A 7 -3.17 -1.68 13.90
N ILE A 8 -4.05 -1.34 12.94
CA ILE A 8 -5.41 -1.87 12.87
C ILE A 8 -5.43 -3.00 11.85
N HIS A 9 -5.94 -4.16 12.27
CA HIS A 9 -6.19 -5.30 11.41
C HIS A 9 -7.68 -5.37 11.06
N LEU A 10 -8.00 -5.21 9.78
CA LEU A 10 -9.37 -5.25 9.26
C LEU A 10 -9.52 -6.45 8.31
N PRO A 11 -10.12 -7.57 8.77
CA PRO A 11 -10.43 -8.69 7.90
C PRO A 11 -11.43 -8.31 6.82
N THR A 12 -11.35 -8.96 5.66
CA THR A 12 -12.29 -8.77 4.54
C THR A 12 -12.86 -10.12 4.12
N THR A 13 -14.02 -10.13 3.48
CA THR A 13 -14.61 -11.37 2.92
C THR A 13 -14.09 -11.69 1.51
N LEU A 14 -13.12 -10.93 1.00
CA LEU A 14 -12.60 -11.08 -0.35
C LEU A 14 -11.65 -12.27 -0.42
N THR A 15 -11.85 -13.12 -1.42
CA THR A 15 -11.07 -14.34 -1.64
C THR A 15 -10.05 -14.19 -2.77
N SER A 16 -9.89 -12.99 -3.34
CA SER A 16 -8.93 -12.70 -4.41
C SER A 16 -7.95 -11.60 -4.00
N ARG A 17 -6.67 -11.82 -4.29
CA ARG A 17 -5.59 -10.83 -4.01
C ARG A 17 -5.86 -9.52 -4.75
N ASP A 18 -6.25 -9.59 -6.02
CA ASP A 18 -6.59 -8.41 -6.82
C ASP A 18 -7.77 -7.64 -6.26
N GLY A 19 -8.80 -8.34 -5.75
CA GLY A 19 -9.94 -7.69 -5.11
C GLY A 19 -9.53 -6.91 -3.87
N VAL A 20 -8.67 -7.47 -3.02
CA VAL A 20 -8.16 -6.79 -1.83
C VAL A 20 -7.26 -5.60 -2.21
N ILE A 21 -6.47 -5.71 -3.29
CA ILE A 21 -5.68 -4.57 -3.81
C ILE A 21 -6.59 -3.44 -4.29
N ILE A 22 -7.66 -3.75 -5.03
CA ILE A 22 -8.64 -2.75 -5.48
C ILE A 22 -9.29 -2.05 -4.27
N LEU A 23 -9.66 -2.82 -3.24
CA LEU A 23 -10.20 -2.25 -2.00
C LEU A 23 -9.18 -1.34 -1.30
N ALA A 24 -7.90 -1.73 -1.23
CA ALA A 24 -6.86 -0.90 -0.62
C ALA A 24 -6.69 0.45 -1.33
N VAL A 25 -6.75 0.46 -2.67
CA VAL A 25 -6.73 1.70 -3.47
C VAL A 25 -7.97 2.56 -3.18
N ALA A 26 -9.17 1.96 -3.19
CA ALA A 26 -10.40 2.68 -2.90
C ALA A 26 -10.41 3.30 -1.48
N LEU A 27 -9.86 2.57 -0.49
CA LEU A 27 -9.70 3.09 0.87
C LEU A 27 -8.73 4.26 0.92
N ARG A 28 -7.58 4.17 0.24
CA ARG A 28 -6.60 5.27 0.14
C ARG A 28 -7.23 6.53 -0.46
N ASP A 29 -7.97 6.39 -1.55
CA ASP A 29 -8.58 7.53 -2.25
C ASP A 29 -9.71 8.16 -1.44
N SER A 30 -10.54 7.34 -0.78
CA SER A 30 -11.65 7.81 0.05
C SER A 30 -11.19 8.46 1.37
N LEU A 31 -10.17 7.86 2.00
CA LEU A 31 -9.70 8.26 3.33
C LEU A 31 -8.40 9.08 3.29
N GLY A 32 -8.01 9.61 2.13
CA GLY A 32 -6.79 10.44 2.00
C GLY A 32 -6.77 11.69 2.90
N HIS A 33 -7.94 12.08 3.43
CA HIS A 33 -8.08 13.15 4.42
C HIS A 33 -7.71 12.73 5.85
N VAL A 34 -7.61 11.43 6.14
CA VAL A 34 -7.27 10.89 7.47
C VAL A 34 -5.75 10.78 7.62
N THR A 35 -5.12 11.81 8.16
CA THR A 35 -3.65 11.91 8.29
C THR A 35 -3.03 10.92 9.29
N ALA A 36 -3.87 10.22 10.08
CA ALA A 36 -3.42 9.19 11.02
C ALA A 36 -3.10 7.84 10.34
N ILE A 37 -3.53 7.65 9.08
CA ILE A 37 -3.35 6.41 8.33
C ILE A 37 -2.27 6.63 7.26
N ASP A 38 -1.20 5.86 7.34
CA ASP A 38 -0.19 5.80 6.27
C ASP A 38 -0.56 4.67 5.30
N PHE A 39 -1.27 5.02 4.24
CA PHE A 39 -1.63 4.05 3.21
C PHE A 39 -0.39 3.45 2.53
N GLY A 40 0.72 4.18 2.40
CA GLY A 40 1.94 3.66 1.76
C GLY A 40 2.56 2.45 2.47
N GLU A 41 2.26 2.26 3.76
CA GLU A 41 2.72 1.12 4.54
C GLU A 41 1.67 -0.02 4.62
N THR A 42 0.64 0.00 3.77
CA THR A 42 -0.38 -1.05 3.76
C THR A 42 0.19 -2.39 3.29
N THR A 43 -0.10 -3.41 4.08
CA THR A 43 0.27 -4.80 3.80
C THR A 43 -0.96 -5.69 3.71
N LEU A 44 -0.93 -6.66 2.80
CA LEU A 44 -1.91 -7.72 2.66
C LEU A 44 -1.34 -9.03 3.18
N SER A 45 -2.21 -9.88 3.70
CA SER A 45 -1.89 -11.26 4.10
C SER A 45 -3.12 -12.13 3.94
N GLU A 46 -2.92 -13.42 3.65
CA GLU A 46 -4.00 -14.41 3.83
C GLU A 46 -4.38 -14.48 5.31
N GLU A 47 -5.66 -14.73 5.60
CA GLU A 47 -6.17 -14.80 6.99
C GLU A 47 -5.46 -15.87 7.82
N ASP A 48 -5.18 -17.02 7.22
CA ASP A 48 -4.46 -18.13 7.86
C ASP A 48 -2.93 -17.91 7.90
N ARG A 49 -2.42 -16.86 7.22
CA ARG A 49 -0.98 -16.58 7.09
C ARG A 49 -0.65 -15.12 7.31
N GLN A 50 -1.17 -14.52 8.38
CA GLN A 50 -0.98 -13.10 8.71
C GLN A 50 0.48 -12.65 8.95
N PHE A 51 1.38 -13.61 9.16
CA PHE A 51 2.82 -13.36 9.26
C PHE A 51 3.48 -13.12 7.89
N LEU A 52 2.84 -13.56 6.79
CA LEU A 52 3.28 -13.30 5.42
C LEU A 52 2.59 -12.04 4.93
N ARG A 53 3.31 -10.93 5.00
CA ARG A 53 2.83 -9.60 4.62
C ARG A 53 3.42 -9.19 3.28
N THR A 54 2.57 -8.95 2.30
CA THR A 54 2.95 -8.41 0.99
C THR A 54 2.54 -6.94 0.94
N ARG A 55 3.41 -6.06 0.44
CA ARG A 55 3.06 -4.64 0.31
C ARG A 55 2.08 -4.45 -0.84
N VAL A 56 1.22 -3.44 -0.72
CA VAL A 56 0.33 -3.02 -1.84
C VAL A 56 1.06 -2.06 -2.77
N TRP A 57 1.89 -1.18 -2.19
CA TRP A 57 2.65 -0.16 -2.90
C TRP A 57 4.15 -0.42 -2.78
N CYS A 58 4.87 -0.03 -3.82
CA CYS A 58 6.33 -0.05 -3.82
C CYS A 58 6.86 0.88 -2.73
N ASP A 59 7.81 0.40 -1.93
CA ASP A 59 8.41 1.17 -0.82
C ASP A 59 9.74 1.83 -1.18
N ALA A 60 10.16 1.72 -2.45
CA ALA A 60 11.38 2.30 -2.95
C ALA A 60 11.44 3.80 -2.66
N ARG A 61 12.55 4.24 -2.07
CA ARG A 61 12.85 5.64 -1.85
C ARG A 61 13.17 6.29 -3.18
N LEU A 62 12.54 7.42 -3.45
CA LEU A 62 12.87 8.28 -4.59
C LEU A 62 13.95 9.28 -4.16
N ASP A 63 14.66 9.87 -5.11
CA ASP A 63 15.57 10.98 -4.83
C ASP A 63 14.79 12.15 -4.19
N GLY A 64 14.93 12.31 -2.86
CA GLY A 64 14.13 13.19 -2.01
C GLY A 64 13.57 12.47 -0.78
N ASP A 65 12.61 13.10 -0.08
CA ASP A 65 11.93 12.51 1.10
C ASP A 65 10.71 11.63 0.73
N GLY A 66 10.54 11.31 -0.55
CA GLY A 66 9.37 10.61 -1.07
C GLY A 66 9.57 9.10 -1.26
N ARG A 67 8.45 8.36 -1.25
CA ARG A 67 8.38 6.96 -1.71
C ARG A 67 7.71 6.87 -3.08
N CYS A 68 8.02 5.80 -3.80
CA CYS A 68 7.29 5.41 -5.00
C CYS A 68 5.79 5.32 -4.69
N ARG A 69 4.94 5.85 -5.57
CA ARG A 69 3.48 5.77 -5.41
C ARG A 69 2.84 4.66 -6.24
N ARG A 70 3.65 3.88 -6.96
CA ARG A 70 3.21 2.78 -7.83
C ARG A 70 2.96 1.51 -7.01
N ARG A 71 2.21 0.56 -7.58
CA ARG A 71 1.95 -0.75 -6.96
C ARG A 71 3.24 -1.52 -6.71
N ASP A 72 3.22 -2.38 -5.70
CA ASP A 72 4.33 -3.31 -5.49
C ASP A 72 4.54 -4.17 -6.75
N GLU A 73 5.79 -4.56 -7.03
CA GLU A 73 6.17 -5.34 -8.23
C GLU A 73 5.85 -4.65 -9.59
N HIS A 74 5.78 -3.31 -9.64
CA HIS A 74 5.52 -2.59 -10.90
C HIS A 74 6.68 -2.68 -11.91
N ASP A 75 6.35 -2.66 -13.20
CA ASP A 75 7.32 -2.53 -14.27
C ASP A 75 7.82 -1.08 -14.44
N GLY A 76 9.08 -0.93 -14.86
CA GLY A 76 9.72 0.36 -15.13
C GLY A 76 10.24 1.07 -13.88
N PRO A 77 10.81 2.28 -14.02
CA PRO A 77 11.42 2.99 -12.90
C PRO A 77 10.40 3.41 -11.83
N CYS A 78 10.87 3.50 -10.59
CA CYS A 78 10.10 4.06 -9.49
C CYS A 78 9.82 5.55 -9.72
N GLY A 79 8.65 6.03 -9.31
CA GLY A 79 8.26 7.42 -9.52
C GLY A 79 7.14 7.90 -8.57
N PRO A 80 6.96 9.23 -8.44
CA PRO A 80 5.99 9.82 -7.52
C PRO A 80 4.54 9.80 -8.03
N THR A 81 4.31 9.37 -9.27
CA THR A 81 2.99 9.27 -9.91
C THR A 81 2.73 7.84 -10.40
N GLU A 82 1.44 7.47 -10.44
CA GLU A 82 1.00 6.17 -10.98
C GLU A 82 1.07 6.10 -12.52
N ASP A 83 1.45 7.19 -13.19
CA ASP A 83 1.67 7.25 -14.63
C ASP A 83 2.89 6.41 -15.02
N GLY A 84 2.64 5.15 -15.38
CA GLY A 84 3.47 4.44 -16.35
C GLY A 84 3.44 5.19 -17.69
N PRO A 85 4.47 5.03 -18.55
CA PRO A 85 4.50 5.73 -19.83
C PRO A 85 3.25 5.41 -20.64
N THR A 86 2.51 6.44 -21.04
CA THR A 86 1.43 6.34 -22.01
C THR A 86 1.99 5.69 -23.28
N ARG A 87 1.47 4.54 -23.67
CA ARG A 87 1.74 3.94 -24.98
C ARG A 87 0.44 3.45 -25.62
#